data_AF-A0A538LBM8-F1
#
_entry.id   AF-A0A538LBM8-F1
#
_cell.length_a   1.000
_cell.length_b   1.000
_cell.length_c   1.000
_cell.angle_alpha   90.00
_cell.angle_beta   90.00
_cell.angle_gamma   90.00
#
_symmetry.space_group_name_H-M   'P 1'
#
loop_
_entity.id
_entity.type
_entity.pdbx_description
1 polymer ?
#
loop_
_entity_poly.entity_id
_entity_poly.type
_entity_poly.pdbx_seq_one_letter_code
_entity_poly.pdbx_strand_id
1 'polypeptide(L)'
;MLAAFGDGQVFWSFLVFFFWIIWIWLAITVFVDIFRSRDLSGVGKMVWVLLVVLIPYLGVFAYLLLRGGKMHERAVEAAQAQDKAFRQYVQNAAGAGNGRSTADELHRLADLKDRGVITDAEFERLKAKAVG
;
A
#
# COMPACT_ATOMS: atom_id res chain seq x y z
N MET A 1 52.89 -15.57 28.06
CA MET A 1 51.52 -15.72 28.60
C MET A 1 50.59 -15.94 27.41
N LEU A 2 50.27 -17.19 27.09
CA LEU A 2 49.22 -17.49 26.12
C LEU A 2 47.90 -17.21 26.82
N ALA A 3 47.13 -16.25 26.32
CA ALA A 3 45.79 -15.99 26.85
C ALA A 3 45.02 -17.32 26.81
N ALA A 4 44.55 -17.78 27.97
CA ALA A 4 43.65 -18.91 28.05
C ALA A 4 42.32 -18.45 27.44
N PHE A 5 42.18 -18.60 26.13
CA PHE A 5 40.92 -18.42 25.43
C PHE A 5 39.97 -19.51 25.90
N GLY A 6 39.23 -19.25 26.97
CA GLY A 6 38.09 -20.08 27.33
C GLY A 6 37.07 -19.97 26.21
N ASP A 7 36.56 -21.11 25.74
CA ASP A 7 35.71 -21.25 24.54
C ASP A 7 34.51 -20.26 24.52
N GLY A 8 34.05 -19.80 25.68
CA GLY A 8 33.00 -18.79 25.83
C GLY A 8 33.42 -17.33 25.55
N GLN A 9 34.69 -16.96 25.69
CA GLN A 9 35.14 -15.57 25.49
C GLN A 9 35.07 -15.16 24.01
N VAL A 10 35.38 -16.10 23.10
CA VAL A 10 35.27 -15.88 21.66
C VAL A 10 33.79 -15.68 21.29
N PHE A 11 32.91 -16.57 21.74
CA PHE A 11 31.46 -16.43 21.54
C PHE A 11 30.91 -15.12 22.10
N TRP A 12 31.30 -14.74 23.32
CA TRP A 12 30.90 -13.48 23.94
C TRP A 12 31.39 -12.26 23.14
N SER A 13 32.62 -12.29 22.67
CA SER A 13 33.20 -11.22 21.83
C SER A 13 32.44 -11.10 20.50
N PHE A 14 32.09 -12.22 19.87
CA PHE A 14 31.25 -12.24 18.67
C PHE A 14 29.85 -11.67 18.93
N LEU A 15 29.21 -12.01 20.06
CA LEU A 15 27.91 -11.46 20.45
C LEU A 15 27.97 -9.95 20.61
N VAL A 16 28.94 -9.44 21.39
CA VAL A 16 29.12 -7.99 21.60
C VAL A 16 29.38 -7.27 20.27
N PHE A 17 30.23 -7.85 19.42
CA PHE A 17 30.51 -7.31 18.09
C PHE A 17 29.27 -7.30 17.19
N PHE A 18 28.46 -8.37 17.20
CA PHE A 18 27.21 -8.45 16.46
C PHE A 18 26.20 -7.40 16.90
N PHE A 19 26.01 -7.23 18.22
CA PHE A 19 25.16 -6.17 18.76
C PHE A 19 25.68 -4.78 18.41
N TRP A 20 27.00 -4.58 18.39
CA TRP A 20 27.60 -3.32 17.97
C TRP A 20 27.33 -3.01 16.49
N ILE A 21 27.43 -4.01 15.59
CA ILE A 21 27.05 -3.84 14.18
C ILE A 21 25.57 -3.49 14.06
N ILE A 22 24.68 -4.23 14.72
CA ILE A 22 23.24 -3.93 14.71
C ILE A 22 23.00 -2.50 15.21
N TRP A 23 23.69 -2.11 16.27
CA TRP A 23 23.55 -0.77 16.85
C TRP A 23 23.90 0.34 15.86
N ILE A 24 25.05 0.23 15.19
CA ILE A 24 25.48 1.19 14.16
C ILE A 24 24.52 1.17 12.98
N TRP A 25 24.14 0.00 12.50
CA TRP A 25 23.21 -0.15 11.38
C TRP A 25 21.85 0.49 11.66
N LEU A 26 21.37 0.32 12.89
CA LEU A 26 20.09 0.85 13.34
C LEU A 26 20.17 2.38 13.51
N ALA A 27 21.25 2.92 14.06
CA ALA A 27 21.49 4.37 14.09
C ALA A 27 21.48 4.96 12.67
N ILE A 28 22.23 4.37 11.72
CA ILE A 28 22.26 4.82 10.32
C ILE A 28 20.86 4.78 9.71
N THR A 29 20.12 3.68 9.92
CA THR A 29 18.75 3.52 9.42
C THR A 29 17.83 4.63 9.94
N VAL A 30 17.93 4.97 11.24
CA VAL A 30 17.19 6.07 11.85
C VAL A 30 17.57 7.42 11.23
N PHE A 31 18.86 7.70 11.05
CA PHE A 31 19.31 8.92 10.36
C PHE A 31 18.73 9.03 8.94
N VAL A 32 18.86 7.97 8.14
CA VAL A 32 18.31 7.93 6.78
C VAL A 32 16.80 8.14 6.78
N ASP A 33 16.07 7.51 7.70
CA ASP A 33 14.62 7.67 7.81
C ASP A 33 14.22 9.11 8.20
N ILE A 34 14.93 9.74 9.15
CA ILE A 34 14.74 11.15 9.51
C ILE A 34 14.89 12.04 8.27
N PHE A 35 15.97 11.86 7.50
CA PHE A 35 16.21 12.67 6.31
C PHE A 35 15.20 12.41 5.19
N ARG A 36 14.83 11.15 4.94
CA ARG A 36 13.85 10.76 3.91
C ARG A 36 12.42 11.17 4.23
N SER A 37 12.10 11.29 5.52
CA SER A 37 10.78 11.66 5.95
C SER A 37 10.43 13.09 5.52
N ARG A 38 9.30 13.23 4.82
CA ARG A 38 8.80 14.50 4.27
C ARG A 38 7.87 15.24 5.24
N ASP A 39 7.43 14.55 6.29
CA ASP A 39 6.54 15.05 7.33
C ASP A 39 7.29 15.78 8.47
N LEU A 40 8.63 15.67 8.54
CA LEU A 40 9.42 16.47 9.48
C LEU A 40 9.88 17.77 8.82
N SER A 41 9.57 18.90 9.48
CA SER A 41 10.21 20.19 9.19
C SER A 41 11.73 20.10 9.43
N GLY A 42 12.50 20.98 8.80
CA GLY A 42 13.97 21.00 8.96
C GLY A 42 14.42 21.10 10.42
N VAL A 43 13.69 21.86 11.25
CA VAL A 43 13.92 21.96 12.70
C VAL A 43 13.66 20.64 13.41
N GLY A 44 12.56 19.95 13.06
CA GLY A 44 12.27 18.63 13.63
C GLY A 44 13.36 17.59 13.31
N LYS A 45 13.94 17.64 12.11
CA LYS A 45 15.07 16.77 11.74
C LYS A 45 16.29 17.04 12.62
N MET A 46 16.62 18.32 12.86
CA MET A 46 17.74 18.69 13.72
C MET A 46 17.56 18.22 15.16
N VAL A 47 16.37 18.40 15.74
CA VAL A 47 16.07 17.94 17.11
C VAL A 47 16.26 16.43 17.22
N TRP A 48 15.75 15.66 16.26
CA TRP A 48 15.90 14.22 16.25
C TRP A 48 17.35 13.76 16.11
N VAL A 49 18.09 14.38 15.19
CA VAL A 49 19.53 14.13 15.01
C VAL A 49 20.29 14.42 16.31
N LEU A 50 20.04 15.56 16.94
CA LEU A 50 20.72 15.93 18.18
C LEU A 50 20.41 14.94 19.31
N LEU A 51 19.15 14.51 19.43
CA LEU A 51 18.71 13.55 20.44
C LEU A 51 19.40 12.18 20.23
N VAL A 52 19.50 11.71 18.99
CA VAL A 52 20.23 10.47 18.63
C VAL A 52 21.74 10.60 18.83
N VAL A 53 22.34 11.79 18.69
CA VAL A 53 23.78 11.97 18.93
C VAL A 53 24.10 12.05 20.42
N LEU A 54 23.34 12.84 21.18
CA LEU A 54 23.61 13.08 22.60
C LEU A 54 23.24 11.88 23.47
N ILE A 55 22.14 11.21 23.15
CA ILE A 55 21.62 10.10 23.94
C ILE A 55 21.20 8.96 23.00
N PRO A 56 22.17 8.26 22.40
CA PRO A 56 21.94 7.43 21.22
C PRO A 56 20.96 6.29 21.47
N TYR A 57 21.06 5.59 22.61
CA TYR A 57 20.10 4.55 23.00
C TYR A 57 18.67 5.07 23.14
N LEU A 58 18.47 6.11 23.96
CA LEU A 58 17.14 6.66 24.16
C LEU A 58 16.58 7.30 22.90
N GLY A 59 17.40 8.00 22.11
CA GLY A 59 16.91 8.70 20.93
C GLY A 59 16.49 7.78 19.81
N VAL A 60 17.25 6.72 19.59
CA VAL A 60 16.86 5.65 18.69
C VAL A 60 15.57 4.97 19.15
N PHE A 61 15.47 4.57 20.42
CA PHE A 61 14.27 3.87 20.90
C PHE A 61 13.03 4.77 20.90
N ALA A 62 13.18 6.04 21.32
CA ALA A 62 12.11 7.03 21.25
C ALA A 62 11.67 7.25 19.79
N TYR A 63 12.62 7.31 18.84
CA TYR A 63 12.31 7.42 17.42
C TYR A 63 11.50 6.23 16.92
N LEU A 64 11.93 5.00 17.24
CA LEU A 64 11.21 3.78 16.85
C LEU A 64 9.82 3.70 17.48
N LEU A 65 9.62 4.13 18.73
CA LEU A 65 8.30 4.12 19.37
C LEU A 65 7.37 5.17 18.77
N LEU A 66 7.86 6.40 18.59
CA LEU A 66 7.05 7.52 18.08
C LEU A 66 6.80 7.45 16.57
N ARG A 67 7.68 6.74 15.84
CA ARG A 67 7.69 6.78 14.36
C ARG A 67 7.73 5.42 13.68
N GLY A 68 7.91 4.33 14.43
CA GLY A 68 7.81 2.96 13.92
C GLY A 68 6.41 2.59 13.42
N GLY A 69 5.40 3.36 13.83
CA GLY A 69 3.98 3.14 13.49
C GLY A 69 3.62 3.28 12.00
N LYS A 70 4.49 3.83 11.16
CA LYS A 70 4.16 4.05 9.73
C LYS A 70 4.02 2.77 8.90
N MET A 71 4.29 1.60 9.45
CA MET A 71 3.98 0.34 8.79
C MET A 71 2.50 -0.04 8.91
N HIS A 72 1.85 0.27 10.04
CA HIS A 72 0.45 -0.10 10.25
C HIS A 72 -0.49 0.79 9.45
N GLU A 73 -0.22 2.10 9.43
CA GLU A 73 -1.07 3.07 8.72
C GLU A 73 -0.98 2.90 7.20
N ARG A 74 0.22 2.60 6.67
CA ARG A 74 0.40 2.24 5.25
C ARG A 74 -0.22 0.90 4.88
N ALA A 75 -0.26 -0.07 5.79
CA ALA A 75 -0.95 -1.34 5.55
C ALA A 75 -2.47 -1.14 5.48
N VAL A 76 -3.03 -0.28 6.34
CA VAL A 76 -4.45 0.09 6.30
C VAL A 76 -4.78 0.89 5.04
N GLU A 77 -3.99 1.90 4.68
CA GLU A 77 -4.19 2.65 3.43
C GLU A 77 -4.06 1.75 2.19
N ALA A 78 -3.07 0.85 2.15
CA ALA A 78 -2.89 -0.08 1.05
C ALA A 78 -4.05 -1.09 0.94
N ALA A 79 -4.54 -1.60 2.08
CA ALA A 79 -5.72 -2.46 2.13
C ALA A 79 -6.97 -1.71 1.65
N GLN A 80 -7.17 -0.46 2.09
CA GLN A 80 -8.28 0.37 1.63
C GLN A 80 -8.19 0.71 0.13
N ALA A 81 -6.98 0.94 -0.40
CA ALA A 81 -6.78 1.19 -1.82
C ALA A 81 -7.07 -0.06 -2.67
N GLN A 82 -6.65 -1.24 -2.21
CA GLN A 82 -6.99 -2.52 -2.86
C GLN A 82 -8.48 -2.81 -2.82
N ASP A 83 -9.16 -2.59 -1.69
CA ASP A 83 -10.60 -2.75 -1.57
C ASP A 83 -11.40 -1.84 -2.50
N LYS A 84 -10.92 -0.60 -2.71
CA LYS A 84 -11.53 0.34 -3.67
C LYS A 84 -11.35 -0.14 -5.11
N ALA A 85 -10.15 -0.58 -5.47
CA ALA A 85 -9.86 -1.11 -6.81
C ALA A 85 -10.66 -2.40 -7.09
N PHE A 86 -10.79 -3.29 -6.11
CA PHE A 86 -11.59 -4.50 -6.23
C PHE A 86 -13.08 -4.18 -6.39
N ARG A 87 -13.62 -3.25 -5.59
CA ARG A 87 -15.01 -2.79 -5.74
C ARG A 87 -15.28 -2.19 -7.12
N GLN A 88 -14.38 -1.37 -7.64
CA GLN A 88 -14.48 -0.83 -9.00
C GLN A 88 -14.44 -1.94 -10.05
N TYR A 89 -13.53 -2.92 -9.90
CA TYR A 89 -13.47 -4.06 -10.80
C TYR A 89 -14.77 -4.87 -10.78
N VAL A 90 -15.31 -5.18 -9.60
CA VAL A 90 -16.59 -5.90 -9.47
C VAL A 90 -17.75 -5.09 -10.00
N GLN A 91 -17.82 -3.77 -9.77
CA GLN A 91 -18.87 -2.91 -10.33
C GLN A 91 -18.78 -2.83 -11.86
N ASN A 92 -17.57 -2.75 -12.42
CA ASN A 92 -17.37 -2.74 -13.86
C ASN A 92 -17.64 -4.11 -14.48
N ALA A 93 -17.25 -5.21 -13.83
CA ALA A 93 -17.49 -6.57 -14.30
C ALA A 93 -18.95 -6.99 -14.15
N ALA A 94 -19.61 -6.62 -13.05
CA ALA A 94 -21.05 -6.85 -12.84
C ALA A 94 -21.90 -5.89 -13.69
N GLY A 95 -21.46 -4.65 -13.88
CA GLY A 95 -22.08 -3.68 -14.79
C GLY A 95 -21.90 -4.05 -16.26
N ALA A 96 -20.76 -4.63 -16.64
CA ALA A 96 -20.55 -5.19 -17.98
C ALA A 96 -21.28 -6.53 -18.18
N GLY A 97 -21.53 -7.28 -17.11
CA GLY A 97 -22.24 -8.57 -17.15
C GLY A 97 -23.77 -8.46 -17.13
N ASN A 98 -24.33 -7.41 -16.54
CA ASN A 98 -25.79 -7.19 -16.44
C ASN A 98 -26.28 -5.97 -17.25
N GLY A 99 -25.46 -5.43 -18.13
CA GLY A 99 -25.65 -4.07 -18.65
C GLY A 99 -25.15 -3.83 -20.07
N ARG A 100 -25.53 -4.66 -21.04
CA ARG A 100 -26.20 -4.02 -22.17
C ARG A 100 -27.63 -3.83 -21.66
N SER A 101 -27.86 -2.70 -20.99
CA SER A 101 -29.14 -2.40 -20.34
C SER A 101 -30.23 -2.73 -21.36
N THR A 102 -31.23 -3.55 -20.98
CA THR A 102 -32.35 -3.86 -21.87
C THR A 102 -32.95 -2.58 -22.45
N ALA A 103 -32.91 -1.46 -21.72
CA ALA A 103 -33.29 -0.15 -22.20
C ALA A 103 -32.40 0.37 -23.35
N ASP A 104 -31.07 0.21 -23.28
CA ASP A 104 -30.13 0.58 -24.35
C ASP A 104 -30.32 -0.30 -25.60
N GLU A 105 -30.62 -1.59 -25.43
CA GLU A 105 -30.95 -2.50 -26.54
C GLU A 105 -32.26 -2.10 -27.22
N LEU A 106 -33.30 -1.82 -26.44
CA LEU A 106 -34.59 -1.35 -26.94
C LEU A 106 -34.46 0.00 -27.67
N HIS A 107 -33.62 0.91 -27.15
CA HIS A 107 -33.35 2.19 -27.80
C HIS A 107 -32.68 2.02 -29.17
N ARG A 108 -31.72 1.10 -29.28
CA ARG A 108 -31.06 0.79 -30.57
C ARG A 108 -32.01 0.12 -31.55
N LEU A 109 -32.88 -0.77 -31.09
CA LEU A 109 -33.88 -1.40 -31.94
C LEU A 109 -34.88 -0.37 -32.50
N ALA A 110 -35.31 0.60 -31.68
CA ALA A 110 -36.19 1.67 -32.12
C ALA A 110 -35.52 2.57 -33.18
N ASP A 111 -34.26 2.95 -32.95
CA ASP A 111 -33.46 3.77 -33.88
C ASP A 111 -33.19 3.03 -35.22
N LEU A 112 -33.04 1.71 -35.20
CA LEU A 112 -32.92 0.90 -36.43
C LEU A 112 -34.23 0.84 -37.22
N LYS A 113 -35.38 0.78 -36.54
CA LYS A 113 -36.71 0.81 -37.14
C LYS A 113 -36.98 2.19 -37.77
N ASP A 114 -36.68 3.27 -37.05
CA ASP A 114 -36.92 4.64 -37.52
C ASP A 114 -36.08 4.99 -38.75
N ARG A 115 -34.88 4.41 -38.86
CA ARG A 115 -34.04 4.49 -40.07
C ARG A 115 -34.49 3.58 -41.22
N GLY A 116 -35.53 2.77 -41.04
CA GLY A 116 -36.04 1.82 -42.02
C GLY A 116 -35.10 0.65 -42.29
N VAL A 117 -34.16 0.36 -41.39
CA VAL A 117 -33.20 -0.75 -41.53
C VAL A 117 -33.86 -2.10 -41.20
N ILE A 118 -34.88 -2.08 -40.34
CA ILE A 118 -35.68 -3.26 -39.97
C ILE A 118 -37.17 -2.94 -40.11
N THR A 119 -37.96 -3.97 -40.42
CA THR A 119 -39.41 -3.86 -40.55
C THR A 119 -40.12 -3.97 -39.19
N ASP A 120 -41.39 -3.54 -39.12
CA ASP A 120 -42.20 -3.63 -37.89
C ASP A 120 -42.28 -5.06 -37.33
N ALA A 121 -42.40 -6.05 -38.22
CA ALA A 121 -42.47 -7.46 -37.84
C ALA A 121 -41.13 -7.98 -37.26
N GLU A 122 -40.01 -7.45 -37.73
CA GLU A 122 -38.66 -7.80 -37.22
C GLU A 122 -38.37 -7.10 -35.90
N PHE A 123 -38.81 -5.84 -35.75
CA PHE A 123 -38.70 -5.10 -34.50
C PHE A 123 -39.41 -5.80 -33.35
N GLU A 124 -40.67 -6.22 -33.53
CA GLU A 124 -41.44 -6.90 -32.47
C GLU A 124 -40.83 -8.26 -32.08
N ARG A 125 -40.26 -9.01 -33.04
CA ARG A 125 -39.54 -10.27 -32.76
C ARG A 125 -38.26 -10.04 -31.94
N LEU A 126 -37.49 -9.00 -32.26
CA LEU A 126 -36.24 -8.69 -31.57
C LEU A 126 -36.48 -8.09 -30.19
N LYS A 127 -37.52 -7.25 -30.05
CA LYS A 127 -37.98 -6.71 -28.77
C LYS A 127 -38.43 -7.82 -27.80
N ALA A 128 -39.20 -8.80 -28.28
CA ALA A 128 -39.62 -9.94 -27.46
C ALA A 128 -38.43 -10.78 -26.95
N LYS A 129 -37.34 -10.85 -27.73
CA LYS A 129 -36.11 -11.56 -27.37
C LYS A 129 -35.18 -10.78 -26.41
N ALA A 130 -35.28 -9.45 -26.41
CA ALA A 130 -34.49 -8.59 -25.53
C ALA A 130 -35.13 -8.41 -24.13
N VAL A 131 -36.45 -8.60 -24.02
CA VAL A 131 -37.23 -8.38 -22.78
C VAL A 131 -37.64 -9.71 -22.10
N GLY A 132 -37.58 -10.84 -22.81
CA GLY A 132 -37.84 -12.18 -22.28
C GLY A 132 -36.56 -12.91 -21.90
#